data_AF-K1YXW8-F1
#
_entry.id   AF-K1YXW8-F1
#
_cell.length_a   1.000
_cell.length_b   1.000
_cell.length_c   1.000
_cell.angle_alpha   90.00
_cell.angle_beta   90.00
_cell.angle_gamma   90.00
#
_symmetry.space_group_name_H-M   'P 1'
#
loop_
_entity.id
_entity.type
_entity.pdbx_description
1 polymer ?
#
loop_
_entity_poly.entity_id
_entity_poly.type
_entity_poly.pdbx_seq_one_letter_code
_entity_poly.pdbx_strand_id
1 'polypeptide(L)' 'METLTATIAQKNFGAVMRKIDRSPVFVSQHGEPRAVILGLDDFRDLIDGKMATTVYESQDFLSIEESTNFITSLARHA' A
#
# COMPACT_ATOMS: atom_id res chain seq x y z
N MET A 1 -9.80 -4.84 6.04
CA MET A 1 -8.72 -4.03 5.46
C MET A 1 -8.04 -3.28 6.60
N GLU A 2 -6.72 -3.35 6.70
CA GLU A 2 -5.95 -2.74 7.79
C GLU A 2 -5.30 -1.44 7.30
N THR A 3 -5.40 -0.38 8.09
CA THR A 3 -4.73 0.90 7.83
C THR A 3 -3.64 1.13 8.86
N LEU A 4 -2.41 1.35 8.40
CA LEU A 4 -1.23 1.62 9.21
C LEU A 4 -0.74 3.05 8.98
N THR A 5 -0.15 3.67 10.00
CA THR A 5 0.63 4.89 9.77
C THR A 5 1.97 4.53 9.12
N ALA A 6 2.56 5.46 8.37
CA ALA A 6 3.86 5.31 7.75
C ALA A 6 4.92 4.83 8.75
N THR A 7 4.93 5.39 9.96
CA THR A 7 5.85 5.00 11.05
C THR A 7 5.66 3.54 11.47
N ILE A 8 4.42 3.07 11.60
CA ILE A 8 4.13 1.68 11.99
C ILE A 8 4.48 0.72 10.84
N ALA A 9 4.15 1.09 9.61
CA ALA A 9 4.46 0.32 8.41
C ALA A 9 5.97 0.16 8.21
N GLN A 10 6.74 1.22 8.44
CA GLN A 10 8.20 1.22 8.42
C GLN A 10 8.77 0.29 9.50
N LYS A 11 8.41 0.50 10.77
CA LYS A 11 8.95 -0.27 11.90
C LYS A 11 8.63 -1.77 11.81
N ASN A 12 7.53 -2.13 11.15
CA ASN A 12 7.06 -3.52 11.04
C ASN A 12 7.03 -4.01 9.59
N PHE A 13 7.90 -3.48 8.72
CA PHE A 13 7.82 -3.72 7.28
C PHE A 13 7.79 -5.22 6.92
N GLY A 14 8.64 -6.05 7.54
CA GLY A 14 8.62 -7.50 7.30
C GLY A 14 7.34 -8.22 7.77
N ALA A 15 6.59 -7.67 8.72
CA ALA A 15 5.27 -8.18 9.08
C ALA A 15 4.20 -7.72 8.07
N VAL A 16 4.31 -6.49 7.55
CA VAL A 16 3.45 -5.97 6.49
C VAL A 16 3.60 -6.82 5.22
N MET A 17 4.82 -7.12 4.80
CA MET A 17 5.07 -7.96 3.61
C MET A 17 4.49 -9.38 3.74
N ARG A 18 4.38 -9.93 4.95
CA ARG A 18 3.74 -11.24 5.17
C ARG A 18 2.21 -11.17 5.19
N LYS A 19 1.64 -9.98 5.42
CA LYS A 19 0.19 -9.75 5.47
C LYS A 19 -0.41 -9.51 4.08
N ILE A 20 0.34 -8.86 3.19
CA ILE A 20 -0.15 -8.47 1.86
C ILE A 20 -0.51 -9.66 0.97
N ASP A 21 0.08 -10.84 1.21
CA ASP A 21 -0.30 -12.08 0.53
C ASP A 21 -1.73 -12.55 0.88
N ARG A 22 -2.32 -12.01 1.95
CA ARG A 22 -3.66 -12.38 2.43
C ARG A 22 -4.66 -11.24 2.32
N SER A 23 -4.20 -10.00 2.39
CA SER A 23 -5.06 -8.82 2.32
C SER A 23 -4.27 -7.53 2.05
N PRO A 24 -4.81 -6.60 1.25
CA PRO A 24 -4.26 -5.25 1.08
C PRO A 24 -4.04 -4.51 2.40
N VAL A 25 -2.95 -3.74 2.47
CA VAL A 25 -2.63 -2.88 3.61
C VAL A 25 -2.59 -1.42 3.16
N PHE A 26 -3.36 -0.57 3.82
CA PHE A 26 -3.37 0.86 3.58
C PHE A 26 -2.32 1.55 4.45
N VAL A 27 -1.62 2.51 3.88
CA VAL A 27 -0.64 3.32 4.61
C VAL A 27 -1.04 4.78 4.54
N SER A 28 -1.19 5.40 5.72
CA SER A 28 -1.46 6.82 5.89
C SER A 28 -0.25 7.56 6.45
N GLN A 29 -0.16 8.85 6.14
CA GLN A 29 0.87 9.74 6.68
C GLN A 29 0.24 11.09 6.99
N HIS A 30 0.42 11.57 8.22
CA HIS A 30 -0.22 12.81 8.72
C HIS A 30 -1.75 12.78 8.67
N GLY A 31 -2.36 11.61 8.86
CA GLY A 31 -3.83 11.43 8.82
C GLY A 31 -4.37 11.20 7.40
N GLU A 32 -3.58 11.47 6.38
CA GLU A 32 -3.99 11.33 4.98
C GLU A 32 -3.63 9.96 4.41
N PRO A 33 -4.49 9.35 3.58
CA PRO A 33 -4.14 8.15 2.81
C PRO A 33 -2.97 8.49 1.88
N ARG A 34 -1.98 7.58 1.79
CA ARG A 34 -0.83 7.78 0.90
C ARG A 34 -0.67 6.64 -0.07
N ALA A 35 -0.67 5.42 0.41
CA ALA A 35 -0.42 4.27 -0.46
C ALA A 35 -1.24 3.06 -0.03
N VAL A 36 -1.38 2.13 -0.96
CA VAL A 36 -1.84 0.78 -0.69
C VAL A 36 -0.71 -0.16 -1.07
N ILE A 37 -0.41 -1.09 -0.17
CA ILE A 37 0.52 -2.18 -0.42
C ILE A 37 -0.31 -3.42 -0.73
N LEU A 38 -0.05 -4.00 -1.90
CA LEU A 38 -0.76 -5.15 -2.45
C LEU A 38 0.18 -6.34 -2.61
N GLY A 39 -0.38 -7.55 -2.51
CA GLY A 39 0.28 -8.74 -3.01
C GLY A 39 0.50 -8.65 -4.53
N LEU A 40 1.47 -9.41 -5.04
CA LEU A 40 1.85 -9.32 -6.46
C LEU A 40 0.69 -9.70 -7.40
N ASP A 41 -0.10 -10.70 -7.03
CA ASP A 41 -1.22 -11.16 -7.86
C ASP A 41 -2.38 -10.15 -7.85
N ASP A 42 -2.72 -9.59 -6.70
CA ASP A 42 -3.69 -8.48 -6.58
C ASP A 42 -3.25 -7.24 -7.38
N PHE A 43 -1.95 -6.92 -7.34
CA PHE A 43 -1.39 -5.82 -8.14
C PHE A 43 -1.50 -6.07 -9.65
N ARG A 44 -1.28 -7.30 -10.09
CA ARG A 44 -1.46 -7.69 -11.50
C ARG A 44 -2.92 -7.59 -11.92
N ASP A 45 -3.84 -8.12 -11.10
CA ASP A 45 -5.26 -8.06 -11.39
C ASP A 45 -5.79 -6.61 -11.39
N LEU A 46 -5.19 -5.71 -10.59
CA LEU A 46 -5.44 -4.27 -10.64
C LEU A 46 -4.98 -3.65 -11.97
N ILE A 47 -3.75 -3.91 -12.41
CA ILE A 47 -3.22 -3.38 -13.68
C ILE A 47 -4.01 -3.92 -14.88
N ASP A 48 -4.41 -5.19 -14.83
CA ASP A 48 -5.18 -5.86 -15.87
C ASP A 48 -6.66 -5.40 -15.89
N GLY A 49 -7.08 -4.53 -14.97
CA GLY A 49 -8.46 -4.06 -14.85
C GLY A 49 -9.46 -5.14 -14.41
N LYS A 50 -8.97 -6.25 -13.85
CA LYS A 50 -9.78 -7.37 -13.34
C LYS A 50 -10.29 -7.12 -11.93
N MET A 51 -9.62 -6.26 -11.16
CA MET A 51 -10.13 -5.77 -9.88
C MET A 51 -10.96 -4.50 -10.08
N ALA A 52 -12.13 -4.44 -9.43
CA ALA A 52 -12.91 -3.22 -9.36
C ALA A 52 -12.11 -2.14 -8.60
N THR A 53 -11.80 -1.05 -9.30
CA THR A 53 -11.02 0.09 -8.80
C THR A 53 -11.68 0.85 -7.65
N THR A 54 -12.95 0.57 -7.34
CA THR A 54 -13.79 1.31 -6.39
C THR A 54 -13.20 1.41 -4.98
N VAL A 55 -12.27 0.52 -4.61
CA VAL A 55 -11.58 0.56 -3.31
C VAL A 55 -10.27 1.37 -3.33
N TYR A 56 -9.67 1.54 -4.51
CA TYR A 56 -8.39 2.24 -4.73
C TYR A 56 -8.55 3.64 -5.34
N GLU A 57 -9.73 3.96 -5.86
CA GLU A 57 -10.13 5.27 -6.43
C GLU A 57 -10.59 6.28 -5.36
N SER A 58 -10.14 6.17 -4.10
CA SER A 58 -10.27 7.34 -3.22
C SER A 58 -9.32 8.41 -3.75
N GLN A 59 -9.84 9.62 -3.98
CA GLN A 59 -9.17 10.70 -4.73
C GLN A 59 -7.86 11.24 -4.10
N ASP A 60 -7.40 10.63 -3.01
CA ASP A 60 -6.30 11.12 -2.17
C ASP A 60 -5.10 10.16 -2.08
N PHE A 61 -5.16 8.98 -2.72
CA PHE A 61 -3.98 8.10 -2.81
C PHE A 61 -2.94 8.65 -3.78
N LEU A 62 -1.66 8.42 -3.46
CA LEU A 62 -0.55 8.72 -4.34
C LEU A 62 -0.68 7.94 -5.65
N SER A 63 -0.14 8.49 -6.73
CA SER A 63 0.02 7.76 -7.99
C SER A 63 0.84 6.48 -7.81
N ILE A 64 0.85 5.58 -8.80
CA ILE A 64 1.64 4.33 -8.75
C ILE A 64 3.13 4.62 -8.55
N GLU A 65 3.67 5.63 -9.24
CA GLU A 65 5.07 6.04 -9.13
C GLU A 65 5.39 6.57 -7.73
N GLU A 66 4.57 7.49 -7.23
CA GLU A 66 4.72 8.07 -5.89
C GLU A 66 4.56 7.03 -4.79
N SER A 67 3.60 6.11 -4.93
CA SER A 67 3.40 4.99 -4.03
C SER A 67 4.61 4.06 -4.00
N THR A 68 5.20 3.77 -5.16
CA THR A 68 6.40 2.93 -5.27
C THR A 68 7.60 3.59 -4.58
N ASN A 69 7.80 4.88 -4.82
CA ASN A 69 8.86 5.67 -4.17
C ASN A 69 8.66 5.72 -2.64
N PHE A 70 7.42 5.93 -2.19
CA PHE A 70 7.07 5.95 -0.78
C PHE A 70 7.32 4.59 -0.12
N ILE A 71 6.82 3.49 -0.68
CA ILE A 71 7.04 2.13 -0.15
C ILE A 71 8.54 1.79 -0.11
N THR A 72 9.28 2.17 -1.15
CA THR A 72 10.75 1.99 -1.19
C THR A 72 11.44 2.78 -0.08
N SER A 73 10.95 3.98 0.25
CA SER A 73 11.47 4.76 1.38
C SER A 73 11.18 4.10 2.73
N LEU A 74 9.99 3.48 2.90
CA LEU A 74 9.68 2.70 4.10
C LEU A 74 10.66 1.54 4.27
N ALA A 75 10.96 0.82 3.20
CA ALA A 75 11.89 -0.31 3.24
C ALA A 75 13.34 0.11 3.53
N ARG A 76 13.80 1.27 3.01
CA ARG A 76 15.17 1.77 3.23
C ARG A 76 15.45 2.20 4.67
N HIS A 77 14.40 2.54 5.42
CA HIS A 77 14.52 3.04 6.79
C HIS A 77 13.89 2.10 7.83
N ALA A 78 13.56 0.86 7.44
CA ALA A 78 12.98 -0.18 8.30
C ALA A 78 14.03 -0.98 9.09
#